data_AF-A0A1S3UHI4-F1
#
_entry.id   AF-A0A1S3UHI4-F1
#
_cell.length_a   1.000
_cell.length_b   1.000
_cell.length_c   1.000
_cell.angle_alpha   90.00
_cell.angle_beta   90.00
_cell.angle_gamma   90.00
#
_symmetry.space_group_name_H-M   'P 1'
#
loop_
_entity.id
_entity.type
_entity.pdbx_description
1 polymer ?
#
loop_
_entity_poly.entity_id
_entity_poly.type
_entity_poly.pdbx_seq_one_letter_code
_entity_poly.pdbx_strand_id
1 'polypeptide(L)'
;MDALRKQATKFREQVAKQQQAVIKQFSSSGYESSDVVVIDEVEMQRHQQLEKLYRATRSGKDFQKEIVKAAETFTAIGYKHIETGTKLSEDCCKYGAENNSENILAKAASVYGDARKHVEKEHEELNRLLSTQVLDPLRQMINGAPLEDARHLAQRYSRMRQEAEALREEIARRKIRVRESQTAEHVAKLHAAEAKMQELKANMAVLGKEASAALAAVEAQQQRLTFQRLVAMVEGEKTFHLRVAAILGEIEAEMVSDRQKKESAPPVTISENGSEKTMYFLAEATHPFSAESEKELSFSKGDFVVVRKVNPSGWSEGECNGRAGWFPSAYVEKRQRIPSSNSASEVF
;
A
#
# COMPACT_ATOMS: atom_id res chain seq x y z
N MET A 1 -100.39 -14.40 16.76
CA MET A 1 -99.27 -13.44 16.56
C MET A 1 -98.10 -13.68 17.51
N ASP A 2 -98.32 -14.00 18.79
CA ASP A 2 -97.22 -14.17 19.76
C ASP A 2 -96.38 -15.45 19.60
N ALA A 3 -96.96 -16.54 19.07
CA ALA A 3 -96.21 -17.76 18.77
C ALA A 3 -95.15 -17.54 17.67
N LEU A 4 -95.51 -16.79 16.62
CA LEU A 4 -94.60 -16.42 15.53
C LEU A 4 -93.48 -15.48 16.00
N ARG A 5 -93.77 -14.54 16.90
CA ARG A 5 -92.72 -13.69 17.51
C ARG A 5 -91.74 -14.49 18.36
N LYS A 6 -92.23 -15.44 19.17
CA LYS A 6 -91.38 -16.31 19.99
C LYS A 6 -90.50 -17.23 19.14
N GLN A 7 -90.99 -17.67 17.98
CA GLN A 7 -90.21 -18.48 17.05
C GLN A 7 -89.14 -17.65 16.32
N ALA A 8 -89.47 -16.40 15.95
CA ALA A 8 -88.51 -15.48 15.35
C ALA A 8 -87.39 -15.04 16.32
N THR A 9 -87.69 -14.84 17.61
CA THR A 9 -86.66 -14.54 18.61
C THR A 9 -85.75 -15.73 18.89
N LYS A 10 -86.31 -16.95 18.97
CA LYS A 10 -85.50 -18.18 19.08
C LYS A 10 -84.58 -18.37 17.88
N PHE A 11 -85.08 -18.11 16.67
CA PHE A 11 -84.26 -18.19 15.46
C PHE A 11 -83.13 -17.14 15.44
N ARG A 12 -83.43 -15.89 15.86
CA ARG A 12 -82.39 -14.85 16.02
C ARG A 12 -81.32 -15.23 17.04
N GLU A 13 -81.69 -15.76 18.20
CA GLU A 13 -80.73 -16.22 19.21
C GLU A 13 -79.89 -17.40 18.70
N GLN A 14 -80.50 -18.31 17.94
CA GLN A 14 -79.79 -19.44 17.36
C GLN A 14 -78.79 -19.00 16.29
N VAL A 15 -79.17 -18.05 15.43
CA VAL A 15 -78.27 -17.43 14.44
C VAL A 15 -77.16 -16.65 15.14
N ALA A 16 -77.45 -15.88 16.19
CA ALA A 16 -76.43 -15.15 16.96
C ALA A 16 -75.43 -16.10 17.64
N LYS A 17 -75.90 -17.22 18.20
CA LYS A 17 -75.03 -18.28 18.76
C LYS A 17 -74.19 -18.96 17.68
N GLN A 18 -74.74 -19.21 16.50
CA GLN A 18 -73.99 -19.78 15.37
C GLN A 18 -72.93 -18.81 14.86
N GLN A 19 -73.25 -17.51 14.73
CA GLN A 19 -72.29 -16.48 14.36
C GLN A 19 -71.18 -16.32 15.41
N GLN A 20 -71.50 -16.36 16.70
CA GLN A 20 -70.50 -16.35 17.77
C GLN A 20 -69.63 -17.63 17.78
N ALA A 21 -70.21 -18.79 17.48
CA ALA A 21 -69.46 -20.05 17.37
C ALA A 21 -68.49 -20.01 16.20
N VAL A 22 -68.92 -19.50 15.03
CA VAL A 22 -68.09 -19.31 13.84
C VAL A 22 -66.97 -18.30 14.11
N ILE A 23 -67.27 -17.16 14.74
CA ILE A 23 -66.25 -16.17 15.14
C ILE A 23 -65.26 -16.78 16.15
N LYS A 24 -65.72 -17.56 17.13
CA LYS A 24 -64.83 -18.31 18.04
C LYS A 24 -63.98 -19.36 17.32
N GLN A 25 -64.50 -19.98 16.28
CA GLN A 25 -63.76 -20.97 15.49
C GLN A 25 -62.67 -20.32 14.63
N PHE A 26 -62.90 -19.09 14.15
CA PHE A 26 -61.88 -18.30 13.44
C PHE A 26 -60.86 -17.63 14.38
N SER A 27 -61.26 -17.21 15.58
CA SER A 27 -60.37 -16.59 16.59
C SER A 27 -59.64 -17.58 17.50
N SER A 28 -60.02 -18.86 17.53
CA SER A 28 -59.31 -19.93 18.26
C SER A 28 -58.42 -20.79 17.36
N SER A 29 -58.38 -20.52 16.06
CA SER A 29 -57.38 -21.11 15.19
C SER A 29 -56.02 -20.55 15.59
N GLY A 30 -55.15 -21.39 16.17
CA GLY A 30 -53.78 -21.04 16.56
C GLY A 30 -52.89 -20.51 15.41
N TYR A 31 -53.43 -20.41 14.19
CA TYR A 31 -52.81 -19.77 13.04
C TYR A 31 -52.53 -18.28 13.22
N GLU A 32 -53.43 -17.49 13.82
CA GLU A 32 -53.16 -16.04 14.05
C GLU A 32 -52.04 -15.83 15.08
N SER A 33 -51.98 -16.66 16.12
CA SER A 33 -50.90 -16.59 17.11
C SER A 33 -49.56 -17.05 16.52
N SER A 34 -49.56 -18.06 15.64
CA SER A 34 -48.37 -18.55 14.96
C SER A 34 -47.85 -17.54 13.94
N ASP A 35 -48.72 -16.98 13.10
CA ASP A 35 -48.33 -15.98 12.09
C ASP A 35 -47.85 -14.67 12.73
N VAL A 36 -48.47 -14.21 13.82
CA VAL A 36 -48.01 -13.00 14.53
C VAL A 36 -46.62 -13.21 15.15
N VAL A 37 -46.35 -14.39 15.70
CA VAL A 37 -45.02 -14.74 16.25
C VAL A 37 -43.98 -14.87 15.13
N VAL A 38 -44.32 -15.51 14.02
CA VAL A 38 -43.44 -15.64 12.85
C VAL A 38 -43.13 -14.27 12.22
N ILE A 39 -44.10 -13.36 12.13
CA ILE A 39 -43.89 -11.99 11.64
C ILE A 39 -42.94 -11.20 12.56
N ASP A 40 -43.08 -11.34 13.88
CA ASP A 40 -42.22 -10.67 14.85
C ASP A 40 -40.79 -11.24 14.85
N GLU A 41 -40.60 -12.54 14.61
CA GLU A 41 -39.28 -13.15 14.42
C GLU A 41 -38.58 -12.66 13.14
N VAL A 42 -39.31 -12.57 12.02
CA VAL A 42 -38.76 -12.09 10.74
C VAL A 42 -38.36 -10.62 10.82
N GLU A 43 -39.12 -9.79 11.54
CA GLU A 43 -38.75 -8.39 11.83
C GLU A 43 -37.48 -8.32 12.68
N MET A 44 -37.41 -9.10 13.75
CA MET A 44 -36.26 -9.12 14.64
C MET A 44 -34.98 -9.51 13.90
N GLN A 45 -35.04 -10.56 13.06
CA GLN A 45 -33.92 -10.97 12.22
C GLN A 45 -33.48 -9.86 11.26
N ARG A 46 -34.44 -9.16 10.64
CA ARG A 46 -34.16 -8.04 9.74
C ARG A 46 -33.50 -6.88 10.48
N HIS A 47 -33.97 -6.54 11.66
CA HIS A 47 -33.36 -5.50 12.48
C HIS A 47 -31.93 -5.87 12.89
N GLN A 48 -31.69 -7.11 13.34
CA GLN A 48 -30.35 -7.60 13.67
C GLN A 48 -29.41 -7.56 12.45
N GLN A 49 -29.90 -7.95 11.27
CA GLN A 49 -29.13 -7.86 10.03
C GLN A 49 -28.79 -6.40 9.69
N LEU A 50 -29.73 -5.48 9.79
CA LEU A 50 -29.51 -4.05 9.56
C LEU A 50 -28.48 -3.47 10.53
N GLU A 51 -28.56 -3.79 11.82
CA GLU A 51 -27.58 -3.37 12.82
C GLU A 51 -26.17 -3.88 12.48
N LYS A 52 -26.05 -5.14 12.06
CA LYS A 52 -24.78 -5.73 11.63
C LYS A 52 -24.21 -4.99 10.42
N LEU A 53 -25.03 -4.78 9.38
CA LEU A 53 -24.63 -4.06 8.16
C LEU A 53 -24.26 -2.60 8.44
N TYR A 54 -25.01 -1.92 9.31
CA TYR A 54 -24.73 -0.54 9.71
C TYR A 54 -23.38 -0.43 10.44
N ARG A 55 -23.09 -1.35 11.37
CA ARG A 55 -21.80 -1.42 12.06
C ARG A 55 -20.66 -1.74 11.10
N ALA A 56 -20.86 -2.70 10.19
CA ALA A 56 -19.86 -3.09 9.21
C ALA A 56 -19.51 -1.94 8.25
N THR A 57 -20.51 -1.27 7.68
CA THR A 57 -20.30 -0.12 6.78
C THR A 57 -19.68 1.09 7.48
N ARG A 58 -20.01 1.31 8.77
CA ARG A 58 -19.33 2.30 9.62
C ARG A 58 -17.86 1.95 9.82
N SER A 59 -17.55 0.72 10.25
CA SER A 59 -16.18 0.26 10.45
C SER A 59 -15.37 0.31 9.15
N GLY A 60 -15.98 -0.05 8.02
CA GLY A 60 -15.39 0.06 6.69
C GLY A 60 -15.03 1.51 6.33
N LYS A 61 -15.95 2.46 6.55
CA LYS A 61 -15.70 3.89 6.33
C LYS A 61 -14.55 4.40 7.21
N ASP A 62 -14.52 4.00 8.48
CA ASP A 62 -13.48 4.43 9.42
C ASP A 62 -12.10 3.89 9.03
N PHE A 63 -12.00 2.62 8.64
CA PHE A 63 -10.76 2.04 8.14
C PHE A 63 -10.29 2.71 6.83
N GLN A 64 -11.21 2.98 5.90
CA GLN A 64 -10.90 3.70 4.66
C GLN A 64 -10.31 5.09 4.93
N LYS A 65 -10.78 5.80 5.97
CA LYS A 65 -10.23 7.10 6.37
C LYS A 65 -8.79 6.99 6.88
N GLU A 66 -8.49 5.97 7.67
CA GLU A 66 -7.12 5.74 8.15
C GLU A 66 -6.16 5.43 7.00
N ILE A 67 -6.59 4.63 6.00
CA ILE A 67 -5.80 4.41 4.78
C ILE A 67 -5.54 5.73 4.06
N VAL A 68 -6.57 6.54 3.84
CA VAL A 68 -6.45 7.84 3.15
C VAL A 68 -5.46 8.74 3.89
N LYS A 69 -5.57 8.87 5.21
CA LYS A 69 -4.68 9.68 6.04
C LYS A 69 -3.21 9.21 5.98
N ALA A 70 -2.99 7.90 6.02
CA ALA A 70 -1.66 7.33 5.90
C ALA A 70 -1.05 7.59 4.51
N ALA A 71 -1.81 7.32 3.45
CA ALA A 71 -1.36 7.54 2.07
C ALA A 71 -1.13 9.03 1.74
N GLU A 72 -1.91 9.95 2.30
CA GLU A 72 -1.64 11.40 2.24
C GLU A 72 -0.31 11.75 2.88
N THR A 73 -0.02 11.17 4.05
CA THR A 73 1.24 11.38 4.77
C THR A 73 2.43 10.84 3.97
N PHE A 74 2.31 9.62 3.42
CA PHE A 74 3.36 9.06 2.55
C PHE A 74 3.60 9.91 1.31
N THR A 75 2.54 10.39 0.66
CA THR A 75 2.65 11.26 -0.52
C THR A 75 3.35 12.58 -0.17
N ALA A 76 3.01 13.19 0.98
CA ALA A 76 3.65 14.42 1.45
C ALA A 76 5.15 14.22 1.78
N ILE A 77 5.50 13.09 2.40
CA ILE A 77 6.91 12.72 2.63
C ILE A 77 7.62 12.49 1.30
N GLY A 78 6.97 11.81 0.34
CA GLY A 78 7.49 11.58 -0.99
C GLY A 78 7.81 12.88 -1.73
N TYR A 79 6.93 13.88 -1.69
CA TYR A 79 7.22 15.18 -2.30
C TYR A 79 8.45 15.87 -1.70
N LYS A 80 8.62 15.82 -0.38
CA LYS A 80 9.82 16.37 0.28
C LYS A 80 11.08 15.60 -0.09
N HIS A 81 10.98 14.27 -0.26
CA HIS A 81 12.09 13.45 -0.74
C HIS A 81 12.51 13.89 -2.15
N ILE A 82 11.54 14.01 -3.07
CA ILE A 82 11.76 14.44 -4.46
C ILE A 82 12.43 15.82 -4.51
N GLU A 83 11.91 16.78 -3.73
CA GLU A 83 12.49 18.14 -3.67
C GLU A 83 13.96 18.11 -3.23
N THR A 84 14.23 17.41 -2.13
CA THR A 84 15.58 17.30 -1.57
C THR A 84 16.53 16.53 -2.50
N GLY A 85 16.06 15.42 -3.07
CA GLY A 85 16.81 14.55 -3.97
C GLY A 85 17.12 15.22 -5.31
N THR A 86 16.18 15.99 -5.85
CA THR A 86 16.39 16.80 -7.06
C THR A 86 17.45 17.85 -6.81
N LYS A 87 17.40 18.53 -5.67
CA LYS A 87 18.42 19.53 -5.32
C LYS A 87 19.82 18.91 -5.19
N LEU A 88 19.92 17.77 -4.52
CA LEU A 88 21.18 17.03 -4.40
C LEU A 88 21.71 16.59 -5.77
N SER A 89 20.82 16.11 -6.64
CA SER A 89 21.17 15.72 -8.01
C SER A 89 21.77 16.89 -8.79
N GLU A 90 21.13 18.06 -8.76
CA GLU A 90 21.63 19.28 -9.41
C GLU A 90 23.01 19.67 -8.90
N ASP A 91 23.21 19.66 -7.58
CA ASP A 91 24.49 20.03 -6.97
C ASP A 91 25.61 19.04 -7.34
N CYS A 92 25.31 17.74 -7.39
CA CYS A 92 26.22 16.70 -7.85
C CYS A 92 26.60 16.85 -9.33
N CYS A 93 25.62 17.06 -10.22
CA CYS A 93 25.87 17.29 -11.65
C CYS A 93 26.66 18.58 -11.87
N LYS A 94 26.35 19.65 -11.13
CA LYS A 94 27.08 20.92 -11.20
C LYS A 94 28.54 20.74 -10.79
N TYR A 95 28.80 20.08 -9.66
CA TYR A 95 30.17 19.78 -9.24
C TYR A 95 30.92 18.98 -10.29
N GLY A 96 30.29 17.95 -10.86
CA GLY A 96 30.90 17.13 -11.90
C GLY A 96 31.19 17.89 -13.20
N ALA A 97 30.36 18.86 -13.59
CA ALA A 97 30.56 19.68 -14.78
C ALA A 97 31.61 20.79 -14.60
N GLU A 98 31.73 21.35 -13.39
CA GLU A 98 32.68 22.43 -13.07
C GLU A 98 34.12 21.92 -12.84
N ASN A 99 34.31 20.61 -12.68
CA ASN A 99 35.60 19.98 -12.38
C ASN A 99 36.08 19.07 -13.53
N ASN A 100 37.39 18.85 -13.64
CA ASN A 100 37.99 17.99 -14.66
C ASN A 100 37.40 16.56 -14.58
N SER A 101 36.86 16.05 -15.69
CA SER A 101 36.25 14.72 -15.80
C SER A 101 37.21 13.56 -15.54
N GLU A 102 38.53 13.80 -15.55
CA GLU A 102 39.56 12.83 -15.15
C GLU A 102 39.71 12.68 -13.62
N ASN A 103 39.06 13.57 -12.84
CA ASN A 103 38.97 13.46 -11.39
C ASN A 103 37.88 12.46 -11.02
N ILE A 104 38.24 11.41 -10.27
CA ILE A 104 37.30 10.38 -9.77
C ILE A 104 36.09 11.00 -9.10
N LEU A 105 36.30 12.02 -8.27
CA LEU A 105 35.21 12.60 -7.49
C LEU A 105 34.22 13.34 -8.40
N ALA A 106 34.73 14.05 -9.41
CA ALA A 106 33.89 14.75 -10.38
C ALA A 106 33.05 13.76 -11.21
N LYS A 107 33.68 12.68 -11.69
CA LYS A 107 32.98 11.62 -12.41
C LYS A 107 31.93 10.92 -11.54
N ALA A 108 32.30 10.51 -10.32
CA ALA A 108 31.38 9.86 -9.38
C ALA A 108 30.19 10.77 -9.01
N ALA A 109 30.44 12.07 -8.81
CA ALA A 109 29.39 13.04 -8.54
C ALA A 109 28.42 13.15 -9.73
N SER A 110 28.90 13.25 -10.97
CA SER A 110 28.03 13.27 -12.16
C SER A 110 27.17 12.02 -12.28
N VAL A 111 27.78 10.83 -12.18
CA VAL A 111 27.07 9.53 -12.30
C VAL A 111 26.00 9.39 -11.23
N TYR A 112 26.35 9.68 -9.97
CA TYR A 112 25.39 9.66 -8.87
C TYR A 112 24.27 10.68 -9.05
N GLY A 113 24.61 11.90 -9.47
CA GLY A 113 23.65 12.97 -9.73
C GLY A 113 22.62 12.56 -10.78
N ASP A 114 23.07 11.99 -11.90
CA ASP A 114 22.17 11.54 -12.97
C ASP A 114 21.29 10.36 -12.55
N ALA A 115 21.83 9.37 -11.84
CA ALA A 115 21.02 8.27 -11.31
C ALA A 115 20.01 8.74 -10.25
N ARG A 116 20.38 9.71 -9.41
CA ARG A 116 19.47 10.33 -8.44
C ARG A 116 18.25 10.94 -9.14
N LYS A 117 18.41 11.59 -10.32
CA LYS A 117 17.24 12.07 -11.12
C LYS A 117 16.27 10.94 -11.47
N HIS A 118 16.80 9.75 -11.79
CA HIS A 118 15.98 8.60 -12.12
C HIS A 118 15.27 8.06 -10.88
N VAL A 119 15.94 8.01 -9.73
CA VAL A 119 15.32 7.65 -8.44
C VAL A 119 14.18 8.62 -8.09
N GLU A 120 14.35 9.91 -8.31
CA GLU A 120 13.28 10.88 -8.02
C GLU A 120 12.06 10.72 -8.95
N LYS A 121 12.26 10.38 -10.23
CA LYS A 121 11.14 10.00 -11.12
C LYS A 121 10.39 8.77 -10.62
N GLU A 122 11.09 7.80 -10.03
CA GLU A 122 10.44 6.64 -9.43
C GLU A 122 9.59 7.00 -8.21
N HIS A 123 10.04 7.96 -7.40
CA HIS A 123 9.23 8.53 -6.32
C HIS A 123 8.00 9.28 -6.83
N GLU A 124 8.13 10.06 -7.92
CA GLU A 124 7.00 10.74 -8.56
C GLU A 124 5.93 9.75 -9.04
N GLU A 125 6.35 8.67 -9.68
CA GLU A 125 5.45 7.62 -10.15
C GLU A 125 4.72 6.92 -8.99
N LEU A 126 5.41 6.64 -7.89
CA LEU A 126 4.77 6.09 -6.69
C LEU A 126 3.74 7.06 -6.09
N ASN A 127 4.10 8.33 -5.95
CA ASN A 127 3.19 9.37 -5.45
C ASN A 127 1.95 9.54 -6.34
N ARG A 128 2.14 9.49 -7.67
CA ARG A 128 1.05 9.53 -8.66
C ARG A 128 0.14 8.32 -8.52
N LEU A 129 0.70 7.13 -8.32
CA LEU A 129 -0.06 5.90 -8.09
C LEU A 129 -0.88 5.99 -6.80
N LEU A 130 -0.26 6.40 -5.68
CA LEU A 130 -0.97 6.58 -4.41
C LEU A 130 -2.11 7.60 -4.53
N SER A 131 -1.89 8.70 -5.24
CA SER A 131 -2.91 9.73 -5.45
C SER A 131 -4.08 9.21 -6.29
N THR A 132 -3.79 8.74 -7.49
CA THR A 132 -4.81 8.41 -8.50
C THR A 132 -5.47 7.06 -8.27
N GLN A 133 -4.70 6.07 -7.83
CA GLN A 133 -5.19 4.71 -7.68
C GLN A 133 -5.67 4.41 -6.27
N VAL A 134 -5.29 5.16 -5.23
CA VAL A 134 -5.66 4.85 -3.84
C VAL A 134 -6.48 5.97 -3.22
N LEU A 135 -5.93 7.19 -3.14
CA LEU A 135 -6.57 8.31 -2.44
C LEU A 135 -7.89 8.71 -3.08
N ASP A 136 -7.92 8.99 -4.38
CA ASP A 136 -9.12 9.49 -5.04
C ASP A 136 -10.29 8.50 -4.99
N PRO A 137 -10.11 7.19 -5.32
CA PRO A 137 -11.21 6.22 -5.22
C PRO A 137 -11.74 6.04 -3.78
N LEU A 138 -10.86 6.04 -2.77
CA LEU A 138 -11.28 5.91 -1.38
C LEU A 138 -12.02 7.15 -0.89
N ARG A 139 -11.56 8.36 -1.24
CA ARG A 139 -12.26 9.61 -0.91
C ARG A 139 -13.66 9.66 -1.53
N GLN A 140 -13.78 9.27 -2.80
CA GLN A 140 -15.07 9.16 -3.48
C GLN A 140 -16.01 8.17 -2.78
N MET A 141 -15.49 7.03 -2.32
CA MET A 141 -16.29 6.04 -1.61
C MET A 141 -16.72 6.52 -0.21
N ILE A 142 -15.85 7.20 0.52
CA ILE A 142 -16.14 7.73 1.88
C ILE A 142 -17.19 8.86 1.82
N ASN A 143 -17.12 9.69 0.79
CA ASN A 143 -17.99 10.86 0.60
C ASN A 143 -19.13 10.60 -0.41
N GLY A 144 -19.30 9.36 -0.86
CA GLY A 144 -20.23 9.01 -1.92
C GLY A 144 -21.68 8.98 -1.44
N ALA A 145 -22.59 9.49 -2.28
CA ALA A 145 -24.03 9.45 -2.06
C ALA A 145 -24.58 8.05 -1.66
N PRO A 146 -24.15 6.92 -2.27
CA PRO A 146 -24.71 5.62 -1.94
C PRO A 146 -24.62 5.22 -0.46
N LEU A 147 -23.53 5.58 0.22
CA LEU A 147 -23.35 5.27 1.65
C LEU A 147 -24.26 6.14 2.52
N GLU A 148 -24.39 7.43 2.21
CA GLU A 148 -25.26 8.32 2.97
C GLU A 148 -26.74 8.00 2.73
N ASP A 149 -27.14 7.70 1.49
CA ASP A 149 -28.50 7.26 1.15
C ASP A 149 -28.89 5.98 1.89
N ALA A 150 -28.01 4.96 1.91
CA ALA A 150 -28.24 3.72 2.64
C ALA A 150 -28.37 3.95 4.15
N ARG A 151 -27.59 4.89 4.72
CA ARG A 151 -27.70 5.29 6.13
C ARG A 151 -29.00 6.01 6.44
N HIS A 152 -29.46 6.88 5.54
CA HIS A 152 -30.75 7.55 5.67
C HIS A 152 -31.91 6.55 5.67
N LEU A 153 -31.88 5.54 4.80
CA LEU A 153 -32.86 4.45 4.80
C LEU A 153 -32.87 3.69 6.14
N ALA A 154 -31.68 3.33 6.66
CA ALA A 154 -31.55 2.65 7.94
C ALA A 154 -32.05 3.48 9.13
N GLN A 155 -31.77 4.79 9.14
CA GLN A 155 -32.29 5.72 10.15
C GLN A 155 -33.81 5.84 10.10
N ARG A 156 -34.38 5.92 8.89
CA ARG A 156 -35.83 5.96 8.69
C ARG A 156 -36.50 4.65 9.16
N TYR A 157 -35.87 3.50 8.90
CA TYR A 157 -36.31 2.21 9.44
C TYR A 157 -36.31 2.21 10.96
N SER A 158 -35.22 2.66 11.58
CA SER A 158 -35.10 2.72 13.04
C SER A 158 -36.20 3.57 13.69
N ARG A 159 -36.52 4.73 13.09
CA ARG A 159 -37.63 5.59 13.54
C ARG A 159 -38.98 4.86 13.43
N MET A 160 -39.25 4.23 12.29
CA MET A 160 -40.50 3.50 12.06
C MET A 160 -40.67 2.32 13.02
N ARG A 161 -39.57 1.66 13.38
CA ARG A 161 -39.54 0.60 14.38
C ARG A 161 -39.88 1.10 15.78
N GLN A 162 -39.32 2.25 16.18
CA GLN A 162 -39.67 2.89 17.46
C GLN A 162 -41.16 3.28 17.51
N GLU A 163 -41.72 3.78 16.41
CA GLU A 163 -43.15 4.06 16.28
C GLU A 163 -43.99 2.78 16.43
N ALA A 164 -43.54 1.66 15.86
CA ALA A 164 -44.20 0.37 15.99
C ALA A 164 -44.14 -0.16 17.44
N GLU A 165 -43.00 -0.04 18.11
CA GLU A 165 -42.85 -0.41 19.52
C GLU A 165 -43.82 0.41 20.42
N ALA A 166 -43.91 1.72 20.21
CA ALA A 166 -44.83 2.59 20.94
C ALA A 166 -46.30 2.25 20.68
N LEU A 167 -46.68 1.98 19.43
CA LEU A 167 -48.04 1.59 19.06
C LEU A 167 -48.41 0.21 19.63
N ARG A 168 -47.44 -0.71 19.73
CA ARG A 168 -47.64 -2.04 20.33
C ARG A 168 -48.03 -1.93 21.80
N GLU A 169 -47.33 -1.09 22.56
CA GLU A 169 -47.69 -0.82 23.95
C GLU A 169 -49.07 -0.16 24.07
N GLU A 170 -49.40 0.75 23.16
CA GLU A 170 -50.70 1.41 23.13
C GLU A 170 -51.84 0.42 22.87
N ILE A 171 -51.66 -0.53 21.94
CA ILE A 171 -52.58 -1.63 21.67
C ILE A 171 -52.72 -2.51 22.93
N ALA A 172 -51.63 -2.86 23.61
CA ALA A 172 -51.68 -3.63 24.86
C ALA A 172 -52.54 -2.92 25.92
N ARG A 173 -52.36 -1.61 26.11
CA ARG A 173 -53.18 -0.79 27.02
C ARG A 173 -54.66 -0.71 26.59
N ARG A 174 -54.95 -0.70 25.29
CA ARG A 174 -56.35 -0.71 24.79
C ARG A 174 -57.01 -2.08 24.95
N LYS A 175 -56.26 -3.18 24.77
CA LYS A 175 -56.75 -4.55 25.02
C LYS A 175 -57.19 -4.74 26.46
N ILE A 176 -56.44 -4.20 27.42
CA ILE A 176 -56.82 -4.20 28.85
C ILE A 176 -58.13 -3.43 29.05
N ARG A 177 -58.24 -2.21 28.53
CA ARG A 177 -59.46 -1.39 28.66
C ARG A 177 -60.71 -2.04 28.05
N VAL A 178 -60.59 -2.73 26.91
CA VAL A 178 -61.69 -3.50 26.32
C VAL A 178 -62.08 -4.69 27.18
N ARG A 179 -61.13 -5.34 27.87
CA ARG A 179 -61.41 -6.42 28.83
C ARG A 179 -62.13 -5.91 30.08
N GLU A 180 -61.79 -4.71 30.56
CA GLU A 180 -62.44 -4.07 31.71
C GLU A 180 -63.83 -3.54 31.37
N SER A 181 -64.01 -2.96 30.17
CA SER A 181 -65.26 -2.34 29.73
C SER A 181 -65.46 -2.52 28.23
N GLN A 182 -66.44 -3.35 27.84
CA GLN A 182 -66.74 -3.67 26.44
C GLN A 182 -67.65 -2.63 25.78
N THR A 183 -67.25 -1.35 25.79
CA THR A 183 -67.98 -0.31 25.06
C THR A 183 -67.65 -0.36 23.57
N ALA A 184 -68.62 -0.02 22.72
CA ALA A 184 -68.42 0.06 21.27
C ALA A 184 -67.27 1.03 20.90
N GLU A 185 -67.09 2.10 21.68
CA GLU A 185 -66.00 3.06 21.52
C GLU A 185 -64.62 2.45 21.79
N HIS A 186 -64.47 1.69 22.88
CA HIS A 186 -63.19 1.04 23.22
C HIS A 186 -62.80 -0.01 22.16
N VAL A 187 -63.77 -0.78 21.67
CA VAL A 187 -63.56 -1.76 20.60
C VAL A 187 -63.15 -1.07 19.29
N ALA A 188 -63.86 0.00 18.89
CA ALA A 188 -63.52 0.75 17.68
C ALA A 188 -62.11 1.35 17.74
N LYS A 189 -61.70 1.94 18.88
CA LYS A 189 -60.35 2.49 19.08
C LYS A 189 -59.26 1.41 19.06
N LEU A 190 -59.54 0.22 19.59
CA LEU A 190 -58.62 -0.92 19.51
C LEU A 190 -58.43 -1.38 18.06
N HIS A 191 -59.52 -1.59 17.33
CA HIS A 191 -59.48 -2.01 15.93
C HIS A 191 -58.74 -0.99 15.05
N ALA A 192 -58.97 0.31 15.27
CA ALA A 192 -58.25 1.37 14.54
C ALA A 192 -56.74 1.35 14.81
N ALA A 193 -56.33 1.10 16.07
CA ALA A 193 -54.91 0.99 16.43
C ALA A 193 -54.27 -0.27 15.83
N GLU A 194 -54.99 -1.40 15.82
CA GLU A 194 -54.53 -2.64 15.19
C GLU A 194 -54.40 -2.50 13.67
N ALA A 195 -55.34 -1.83 13.01
CA ALA A 195 -55.23 -1.51 11.58
C ALA A 195 -54.00 -0.65 11.27
N LYS A 196 -53.77 0.41 12.07
CA LYS A 196 -52.57 1.27 11.94
C LYS A 196 -51.28 0.47 12.15
N MET A 197 -51.27 -0.49 13.08
CA MET A 197 -50.13 -1.38 13.30
C MET A 197 -49.85 -2.27 12.09
N GLN A 198 -50.89 -2.83 11.47
CA GLN A 198 -50.72 -3.65 10.27
C GLN A 198 -50.10 -2.85 9.12
N GLU A 199 -50.59 -1.63 8.88
CA GLU A 199 -50.02 -0.72 7.88
C GLU A 199 -48.55 -0.38 8.19
N LEU A 200 -48.25 -0.03 9.44
CA LEU A 200 -46.90 0.31 9.88
C LEU A 200 -45.94 -0.88 9.72
N LYS A 201 -46.36 -2.09 10.08
CA LYS A 201 -45.56 -3.32 9.88
C LYS A 201 -45.29 -3.57 8.40
N ALA A 202 -46.27 -3.37 7.52
CA ALA A 202 -46.09 -3.54 6.07
C ALA A 202 -45.07 -2.53 5.51
N ASN A 203 -45.21 -1.24 5.87
CA ASN A 203 -44.28 -0.18 5.47
C ASN A 203 -42.86 -0.45 6.00
N MET A 204 -42.74 -0.89 7.24
CA MET A 204 -41.46 -1.21 7.88
C MET A 204 -40.78 -2.42 7.22
N ALA A 205 -41.56 -3.42 6.80
CA ALA A 205 -41.03 -4.57 6.08
C ALA A 205 -40.44 -4.19 4.71
N VAL A 206 -41.10 -3.30 3.97
CA VAL A 206 -40.59 -2.78 2.67
C VAL A 206 -39.33 -1.96 2.89
N LEU A 207 -39.40 -0.94 3.76
CA LEU A 207 -38.27 -0.06 4.04
C LEU A 207 -37.07 -0.82 4.59
N GLY A 208 -37.29 -1.83 5.45
CA GLY A 208 -36.23 -2.65 6.00
C GLY A 208 -35.54 -3.51 4.93
N LYS A 209 -36.28 -4.02 3.94
CA LYS A 209 -35.69 -4.74 2.79
C LYS A 209 -34.84 -3.80 1.94
N GLU A 210 -35.35 -2.60 1.63
CA GLU A 210 -34.62 -1.56 0.88
C GLU A 210 -33.33 -1.14 1.61
N ALA A 211 -33.42 -0.81 2.90
CA ALA A 211 -32.28 -0.42 3.71
C ALA A 211 -31.24 -1.55 3.80
N SER A 212 -31.68 -2.80 3.95
CA SER A 212 -30.78 -3.96 4.05
C SER A 212 -30.05 -4.19 2.72
N ALA A 213 -30.78 -4.14 1.60
CA ALA A 213 -30.21 -4.30 0.28
C ALA A 213 -29.20 -3.19 -0.04
N ALA A 214 -29.55 -1.94 0.27
CA ALA A 214 -28.67 -0.79 0.07
C ALA A 214 -27.38 -0.89 0.90
N LEU A 215 -27.49 -1.18 2.22
CA LEU A 215 -26.31 -1.33 3.08
C LEU A 215 -25.45 -2.53 2.69
N ALA A 216 -26.05 -3.66 2.31
CA ALA A 216 -25.31 -4.83 1.86
C ALA A 216 -24.54 -4.55 0.54
N ALA A 217 -25.15 -3.82 -0.39
CA ALA A 217 -24.49 -3.40 -1.62
C ALA A 217 -23.30 -2.47 -1.33
N VAL A 218 -23.49 -1.51 -0.42
CA VAL A 218 -22.43 -0.59 0.02
C VAL A 218 -21.31 -1.35 0.73
N GLU A 219 -21.62 -2.27 1.64
CA GLU A 219 -20.61 -3.08 2.34
C GLU A 219 -19.78 -3.90 1.34
N ALA A 220 -20.43 -4.60 0.41
CA ALA A 220 -19.74 -5.39 -0.62
C ALA A 220 -18.85 -4.51 -1.51
N GLN A 221 -19.33 -3.31 -1.88
CA GLN A 221 -18.53 -2.34 -2.63
C GLN A 221 -17.33 -1.84 -1.81
N GLN A 222 -17.53 -1.53 -0.52
CA GLN A 222 -16.46 -1.10 0.38
C GLN A 222 -15.37 -2.16 0.50
N GLN A 223 -15.74 -3.40 0.78
CA GLN A 223 -14.79 -4.51 0.90
C GLN A 223 -14.00 -4.71 -0.40
N ARG A 224 -14.69 -4.82 -1.54
CA ARG A 224 -14.06 -5.05 -2.84
C ARG A 224 -13.11 -3.91 -3.23
N LEU A 225 -13.58 -2.66 -3.15
CA LEU A 225 -12.77 -1.53 -3.57
C LEU A 225 -11.59 -1.31 -2.63
N THR A 226 -11.80 -1.35 -1.31
CA THR A 226 -10.71 -1.24 -0.32
C THR A 226 -9.66 -2.32 -0.53
N PHE A 227 -10.06 -3.58 -0.72
CA PHE A 227 -9.12 -4.66 -1.00
C PHE A 227 -8.28 -4.38 -2.26
N GLN A 228 -8.92 -3.98 -3.36
CA GLN A 228 -8.21 -3.61 -4.58
C GLN A 228 -7.23 -2.45 -4.37
N ARG A 229 -7.57 -1.48 -3.52
CA ARG A 229 -6.67 -0.35 -3.22
C ARG A 229 -5.47 -0.78 -2.38
N LEU A 230 -5.66 -1.69 -1.42
CA LEU A 230 -4.54 -2.26 -0.66
C LEU A 230 -3.59 -3.06 -1.57
N VAL A 231 -4.14 -3.84 -2.51
CA VAL A 231 -3.32 -4.53 -3.52
C VAL A 231 -2.52 -3.54 -4.35
N ALA A 232 -3.14 -2.46 -4.84
CA ALA A 232 -2.45 -1.42 -5.61
C ALA A 232 -1.32 -0.75 -4.81
N MET A 233 -1.51 -0.52 -3.50
CA MET A 233 -0.43 -0.01 -2.62
C MET A 233 0.75 -0.99 -2.59
N VAL A 234 0.50 -2.27 -2.31
CA VAL A 234 1.55 -3.31 -2.24
C VAL A 234 2.30 -3.44 -3.56
N GLU A 235 1.58 -3.48 -4.68
CA GLU A 235 2.17 -3.58 -6.02
C GLU A 235 2.98 -2.33 -6.37
N GLY A 236 2.46 -1.14 -6.05
CA GLY A 236 3.15 0.13 -6.24
C GLY A 236 4.45 0.22 -5.46
N GLU A 237 4.40 -0.06 -4.15
CA GLU A 237 5.56 -0.05 -3.26
C GLU A 237 6.62 -1.07 -3.70
N LYS A 238 6.22 -2.31 -3.99
CA LYS A 238 7.13 -3.35 -4.49
C LYS A 238 7.83 -2.89 -5.77
N THR A 239 7.08 -2.37 -6.73
CA THR A 239 7.63 -1.96 -8.02
C THR A 239 8.59 -0.79 -7.85
N PHE A 240 8.23 0.19 -7.03
CA PHE A 240 9.09 1.32 -6.68
C PHE A 240 10.44 0.84 -6.12
N HIS A 241 10.43 -0.02 -5.10
CA HIS A 241 11.66 -0.52 -4.48
C HIS A 241 12.53 -1.32 -5.44
N LEU A 242 11.93 -2.16 -6.30
CA LEU A 242 12.67 -2.92 -7.31
C LEU A 242 13.34 -2.00 -8.35
N ARG A 243 12.65 -0.95 -8.80
CA ARG A 243 13.21 0.00 -9.78
C ARG A 243 14.32 0.86 -9.17
N VAL A 244 14.15 1.32 -7.93
CA VAL A 244 15.23 2.02 -7.20
C VAL A 244 16.44 1.12 -7.00
N ALA A 245 16.24 -0.13 -6.59
CA ALA A 245 17.34 -1.08 -6.42
C ALA A 245 18.09 -1.34 -7.73
N ALA A 246 17.39 -1.44 -8.86
CA ALA A 246 18.01 -1.59 -10.18
C ALA A 246 18.89 -0.38 -10.53
N ILE A 247 18.35 0.85 -10.39
CA ILE A 247 19.10 2.09 -10.66
C ILE A 247 20.36 2.16 -9.78
N LEU A 248 20.23 1.87 -8.49
CA LEU A 248 21.35 1.93 -7.56
C LEU A 248 22.39 0.83 -7.81
N GLY A 249 21.97 -0.36 -8.21
CA GLY A 249 22.88 -1.46 -8.56
C GLY A 249 23.70 -1.17 -9.81
N GLU A 250 23.11 -0.52 -10.81
CA GLU A 250 23.82 -0.12 -12.03
C GLU A 250 24.94 0.90 -11.72
N ILE A 251 24.65 1.92 -10.92
CA ILE A 251 25.69 2.91 -10.55
C ILE A 251 26.76 2.36 -9.63
N GLU A 252 26.41 1.45 -8.73
CA GLU A 252 27.40 0.83 -7.84
C GLU A 252 28.42 0.07 -8.67
N ALA A 253 27.95 -0.70 -9.66
CA ALA A 253 28.82 -1.43 -10.58
C ALA A 253 29.73 -0.48 -11.40
N GLU A 254 29.19 0.63 -11.91
CA GLU A 254 29.98 1.64 -12.63
C GLU A 254 31.06 2.28 -11.75
N MET A 255 30.69 2.71 -10.54
CA MET A 255 31.61 3.34 -9.59
C MET A 255 32.71 2.40 -9.10
N VAL A 256 32.39 1.12 -8.86
CA VAL A 256 33.38 0.11 -8.48
C VAL A 256 34.37 -0.15 -9.62
N SER A 257 33.88 -0.23 -10.86
CA SER A 257 34.74 -0.38 -12.05
C SER A 257 35.70 0.80 -12.20
N ASP A 258 35.21 2.03 -12.04
CA ASP A 258 36.04 3.24 -12.12
C ASP A 258 37.08 3.33 -11.01
N ARG A 259 36.71 2.93 -9.79
CA ARG A 259 37.63 2.86 -8.66
C ARG A 259 38.76 1.88 -8.94
N GLN A 260 38.44 0.68 -9.42
CA GLN A 260 39.43 -0.36 -9.74
C GLN A 260 40.40 0.09 -10.84
N LYS A 261 39.90 0.79 -11.88
CA LYS A 261 40.74 1.34 -12.96
C LYS A 261 41.76 2.35 -12.44
N LYS A 262 41.40 3.20 -11.46
CA LYS A 262 42.35 4.16 -10.90
C LYS A 262 43.32 3.54 -9.89
N GLU A 263 42.87 2.62 -9.04
CA GLU A 263 43.77 1.90 -8.13
C GLU A 263 44.83 1.11 -8.92
N SER A 264 44.47 0.64 -10.12
CA SER A 264 45.39 -0.02 -11.05
C SER A 264 46.19 0.95 -11.92
N ALA A 265 46.03 2.28 -11.81
CA ALA A 265 46.75 3.24 -12.64
C ALA A 265 48.11 3.63 -12.02
N PRO A 266 49.15 3.88 -12.82
CA PRO A 266 50.43 4.35 -12.31
C PRO A 266 50.31 5.73 -11.63
N PRO A 267 51.13 6.03 -10.61
CA PRO A 267 51.15 7.33 -9.96
C PRO A 267 51.40 8.46 -10.95
N VAL A 268 50.60 9.53 -10.88
CA VAL A 268 50.86 10.75 -11.65
C VAL A 268 52.09 11.44 -11.06
N THR A 269 53.14 11.64 -11.87
CA THR A 269 54.37 12.32 -11.48
C THR A 269 54.08 13.79 -11.16
N ILE A 270 53.94 14.12 -9.88
CA ILE A 270 54.11 15.50 -9.40
C ILE A 270 55.63 15.71 -9.32
N SER A 271 56.14 16.66 -10.09
CA SER A 271 57.56 17.03 -10.08
C SER A 271 57.88 17.74 -8.76
N GLU A 272 58.06 16.97 -7.69
CA GLU A 272 58.57 17.47 -6.43
C GLU A 272 60.09 17.47 -6.48
N ASN A 273 60.68 18.67 -6.58
CA ASN A 273 62.09 18.92 -6.30
C ASN A 273 62.35 18.70 -4.80
N GLY A 274 62.42 17.43 -4.38
CA GLY A 274 62.74 17.01 -3.02
C GLY A 274 63.86 16.00 -3.06
N SER A 275 65.02 16.37 -2.52
CA SER A 275 66.20 15.52 -2.35
C SER A 275 65.96 14.41 -1.30
N GLU A 276 65.09 13.44 -1.61
CA GLU A 276 65.06 12.17 -0.89
C GLU A 276 66.16 11.25 -1.43
N LYS A 277 67.00 10.73 -0.53
CA LYS A 277 68.05 9.75 -0.84
C LYS A 277 67.46 8.55 -1.60
N THR A 278 67.50 8.60 -2.93
CA THR A 278 66.97 7.57 -3.81
C THR A 278 67.84 6.33 -3.70
N MET A 279 67.36 5.29 -3.00
CA MET A 279 68.03 3.98 -3.00
C MET A 279 67.69 3.25 -4.30
N TYR A 280 68.56 3.37 -5.29
CA TYR A 280 68.51 2.55 -6.50
C TYR A 280 68.79 1.09 -6.18
N PHE A 281 68.02 0.16 -6.75
CA PHE A 281 68.35 -1.27 -6.71
C PHE A 281 68.01 -1.96 -8.02
N LEU A 282 68.72 -3.05 -8.29
CA LEU A 282 68.46 -3.89 -9.44
C LEU A 282 67.38 -4.92 -9.10
N ALA A 283 66.42 -5.10 -9.99
CA ALA A 283 65.41 -6.14 -9.90
C ALA A 283 65.34 -6.92 -11.22
N GLU A 284 64.94 -8.19 -11.15
CA GLU A 284 64.68 -9.02 -12.33
C GLU A 284 63.17 -9.20 -12.50
N ALA A 285 62.68 -9.04 -13.72
CA ALA A 285 61.27 -9.22 -14.06
C ALA A 285 60.85 -10.69 -13.92
N THR A 286 59.98 -10.99 -12.97
CA THR A 286 59.42 -12.34 -12.77
C THR A 286 58.26 -12.62 -13.71
N HIS A 287 57.60 -11.56 -14.19
CA HIS A 287 56.48 -11.59 -15.12
C HIS A 287 56.69 -10.53 -16.22
N PRO A 288 56.21 -10.75 -17.46
CA PRO A 288 56.22 -9.72 -18.48
C PRO A 288 55.20 -8.62 -18.14
N PHE A 289 55.49 -7.37 -18.51
CA PHE A 289 54.56 -6.25 -18.40
C PHE A 289 54.57 -5.46 -19.71
N SER A 290 53.39 -5.21 -20.28
CA SER A 290 53.21 -4.40 -21.49
C SER A 290 52.58 -3.08 -21.09
N ALA A 291 53.27 -1.99 -21.41
CA ALA A 291 52.81 -0.64 -21.10
C ALA A 291 51.55 -0.29 -21.90
N GLU A 292 50.52 0.20 -21.22
CA GLU A 292 49.30 0.70 -21.83
C GLU A 292 49.35 2.22 -22.06
N SER A 293 50.35 2.89 -21.47
CA SER A 293 50.59 4.33 -21.62
C SER A 293 52.08 4.65 -21.78
N GLU A 294 52.40 5.84 -22.31
CA GLU A 294 53.79 6.31 -22.42
C GLU A 294 54.49 6.51 -21.07
N LYS A 295 53.73 6.53 -19.97
CA LYS A 295 54.24 6.65 -18.60
C LYS A 295 54.64 5.30 -18.01
N GLU A 296 54.30 4.20 -18.66
CA GLU A 296 54.56 2.84 -18.20
C GLU A 296 55.77 2.21 -18.89
N LEU A 297 56.45 1.32 -18.18
CA LEU A 297 57.65 0.65 -18.65
C LEU A 297 57.34 -0.77 -19.12
N SER A 298 57.45 -1.04 -20.42
CA SER A 298 57.36 -2.42 -20.92
C SER A 298 58.66 -3.20 -20.69
N PHE A 299 58.55 -4.43 -20.22
CA PHE A 299 59.67 -5.39 -20.11
C PHE A 299 59.18 -6.83 -20.23
N SER A 300 60.09 -7.73 -20.60
CA SER A 300 59.87 -9.17 -20.67
C SER A 300 60.30 -9.87 -19.39
N LYS A 301 59.77 -11.07 -19.14
CA LYS A 301 60.26 -11.92 -18.05
C LYS A 301 61.76 -12.21 -18.22
N GLY A 302 62.52 -12.03 -17.16
CA GLY A 302 63.98 -12.18 -17.14
C GLY A 302 64.75 -10.87 -17.41
N ASP A 303 64.07 -9.81 -17.86
CA ASP A 303 64.71 -8.50 -18.05
C ASP A 303 65.13 -7.91 -16.69
N PHE A 304 66.25 -7.19 -16.69
CA PHE A 304 66.70 -6.45 -15.51
C PHE A 304 66.19 -5.01 -15.55
N VAL A 305 65.60 -4.57 -14.43
CA VAL A 305 65.04 -3.24 -14.24
C VAL A 305 65.80 -2.54 -13.12
N VAL A 306 66.30 -1.33 -13.39
CA VAL A 306 66.86 -0.47 -12.35
C VAL A 306 65.72 0.27 -11.68
N VAL A 307 65.34 -0.15 -10.47
CA VAL A 307 64.26 0.47 -9.70
C VAL A 307 64.79 1.74 -9.05
N ARG A 308 64.13 2.86 -9.34
CA ARG A 308 64.50 4.20 -8.86
C ARG A 308 63.58 4.64 -7.73
N LYS A 309 62.29 4.31 -7.81
CA LYS A 309 61.30 4.70 -6.79
C LYS A 309 60.31 3.56 -6.59
N VAL A 310 59.99 3.26 -5.33
CA VAL A 310 58.90 2.34 -4.98
C VAL A 310 57.80 3.18 -4.33
N ASN A 311 56.62 3.18 -4.94
CA ASN A 311 55.45 3.86 -4.41
C ASN A 311 54.65 2.90 -3.50
N PRO A 312 54.17 3.36 -2.33
CA PRO A 312 53.25 2.59 -1.49
C PRO A 312 51.98 2.09 -2.20
N SER A 313 51.58 2.68 -3.34
CA SER A 313 50.46 2.23 -4.18
C SER A 313 50.69 0.87 -4.87
N GLY A 314 51.85 0.24 -4.70
CA GLY A 314 52.19 -1.02 -5.35
C GLY A 314 52.84 -0.85 -6.74
N TRP A 315 53.13 0.38 -7.14
CA TRP A 315 53.84 0.71 -8.38
C TRP A 315 55.29 1.10 -8.09
N SER A 316 56.19 0.75 -9.00
CA SER A 316 57.60 1.16 -8.98
C SER A 316 57.94 1.92 -10.26
N GLU A 317 58.77 2.94 -10.14
CA GLU A 317 59.38 3.62 -11.27
C GLU A 317 60.77 3.06 -11.48
N GLY A 318 61.11 2.72 -12.71
CA GLY A 318 62.43 2.22 -13.04
C GLY A 318 62.79 2.42 -14.50
N GLU A 319 63.93 1.84 -14.87
CA GLU A 319 64.46 1.92 -16.22
C GLU A 319 64.87 0.53 -16.71
N CYS A 320 64.49 0.21 -17.94
CA CYS A 320 64.85 -1.03 -18.62
C CYS A 320 65.09 -0.72 -20.11
N ASN A 321 66.19 -1.22 -20.68
CA ASN A 321 66.55 -1.03 -22.09
C ASN A 321 66.51 0.44 -22.56
N GLY A 322 66.98 1.36 -21.72
CA GLY A 322 67.04 2.80 -22.01
C GLY A 322 65.68 3.51 -22.01
N ARG A 323 64.60 2.83 -21.61
CA ARG A 323 63.28 3.43 -21.39
C ARG A 323 62.97 3.47 -19.91
N ALA A 324 62.39 4.58 -19.48
CA ALA A 324 61.95 4.79 -18.10
C ALA A 324 60.43 4.84 -18.03
N GLY A 325 59.87 4.31 -16.95
CA GLY A 325 58.44 4.34 -16.72
C GLY A 325 58.04 3.58 -15.46
N TRP A 326 56.75 3.57 -15.23
CA TRP A 326 56.12 2.89 -14.10
C TRP A 326 55.74 1.45 -14.44
N PHE A 327 55.83 0.56 -13.46
CA PHE A 327 55.37 -0.83 -13.56
C PHE A 327 54.92 -1.35 -12.18
N PRO A 328 54.10 -2.41 -12.12
CA PRO A 328 53.68 -2.97 -10.84
C PRO A 328 54.88 -3.58 -10.09
N SER A 329 55.10 -3.17 -8.83
CA SER A 329 56.23 -3.61 -8.01
C SER A 329 56.29 -5.14 -7.85
N ALA A 330 55.14 -5.82 -7.88
CA ALA A 330 55.05 -7.27 -7.76
C ALA A 330 55.62 -8.04 -8.98
N TYR A 331 55.87 -7.36 -10.10
CA TYR A 331 56.31 -8.00 -11.35
C TYR A 331 57.83 -8.15 -11.42
N VAL A 332 58.55 -7.60 -10.44
CA VAL A 332 60.01 -7.69 -10.36
C VAL A 332 60.44 -8.16 -8.98
N GLU A 333 61.56 -8.86 -8.89
CA GLU A 333 62.14 -9.32 -7.64
C GLU A 333 63.52 -8.68 -7.44
N LYS A 334 63.77 -8.09 -6.27
CA LYS A 334 65.04 -7.45 -5.94
C LYS A 334 66.19 -8.45 -5.99
N ARG A 335 67.21 -8.19 -6.79
CA ARG A 335 68.43 -9.01 -6.88
C ARG A 335 69.57 -8.34 -6.12
N GLN A 336 70.26 -9.12 -5.28
CA GLN A 336 71.39 -8.62 -4.48
C GLN A 336 72.73 -8.60 -5.25
N ARG A 337 72.81 -9.25 -6.42
CA ARG A 337 74.00 -9.29 -7.30
C ARG A 337 73.58 -9.41 -8.77
N ILE A 338 74.27 -8.68 -9.64
CA ILE A 338 74.22 -8.86 -11.10
C ILE A 338 74.83 -10.25 -11.40
N PRO A 339 74.14 -11.18 -12.07
CA PRO A 339 74.80 -12.37 -12.58
C PRO A 339 75.84 -11.94 -13.62
N SER A 340 77.11 -12.22 -13.36
CA SER A 340 78.19 -12.00 -14.31
C SER A 340 77.96 -12.89 -15.52
N SER A 341 77.59 -12.32 -16.67
CA SER A 341 77.52 -13.04 -17.94
C SER A 341 78.94 -13.32 -18.44
N ASN A 342 79.54 -14.43 -18.03
CA ASN A 342 80.69 -15.00 -18.74
C ASN A 342 80.17 -15.95 -19.84
N SER A 343 79.82 -15.38 -20.98
CA SER A 343 79.89 -16.10 -22.26
C SER A 343 81.32 -15.94 -22.78
N ALA A 344 82.22 -16.82 -22.36
CA ALA A 344 83.50 -17.02 -23.03
C ALA A 344 83.47 -18.40 -23.66
N SER A 345 83.45 -18.39 -24.98
CA SER A 345 83.65 -19.51 -25.88
C SER A 345 84.86 -20.36 -25.47
N GLU A 346 84.70 -21.67 -25.39
CA GLU A 346 85.79 -22.59 -25.67
C GLU A 346 85.38 -23.49 -26.85
N VAL A 347 86.11 -23.28 -27.93
CA VAL A 347 86.13 -24.02 -29.17
C VAL A 347 87.43 -24.82 -29.14
N PHE A 348 87.28 -26.13 -29.33
CA PHE A 348 88.28 -27.22 -29.45
C PHE A 348 89.04 -27.68 -28.20
#